data_AF-A0A9D4DF40-F1
#
_entry.id   AF-A0A9D4DF40-F1
#
_cell.length_a   1.000
_cell.length_b   1.000
_cell.length_c   1.000
_cell.angle_alpha   90.00
_cell.angle_beta   90.00
_cell.angle_gamma   90.00
#
_symmetry.space_group_name_H-M   'P 1'
#
loop_
_entity.id
_entity.type
_entity.pdbx_description
1 polymer ?
#
loop_
_entity_poly.entity_id
_entity_poly.type
_entity_poly.pdbx_seq_one_letter_code
_entity_poly.pdbx_strand_id
1 'polypeptide(L)' 'MMFSECSDNTYGSNCYNPCTCVKEHTHSHNQSCDIINGACMCTGNWTGKTCDLSEQITLDIDD' A
#
# COMPACT_ATOMS: atom_id res chain seq x y z
N MET A 1 0.60 7.15 20.79
CA MET A 1 -0.79 7.61 20.57
C MET A 1 -1.33 6.75 19.43
N MET A 2 -2.41 6.01 19.70
CA MET A 2 -3.01 5.06 18.76
C MET A 2 -4.13 5.81 18.01
N PHE A 3 -3.93 6.17 16.74
CA PHE A 3 -5.04 6.61 15.90
C PHE A 3 -5.83 5.36 15.53
N SER A 4 -6.97 5.16 16.19
CA SER A 4 -7.89 4.07 15.94
C SER A 4 -8.41 4.14 14.51
N GLU A 5 -7.93 3.21 13.69
CA GLU A 5 -8.76 2.31 12.89
C GLU A 5 -9.76 3.01 11.97
N CYS A 6 -9.26 3.57 10.86
CA CYS A 6 -10.06 3.49 9.66
C CYS A 6 -10.30 2.01 9.35
N SER A 7 -11.53 1.57 9.57
CA SER A 7 -11.99 0.25 9.12
C SER A 7 -12.29 0.32 7.62
N ASP A 8 -12.36 -0.83 6.94
CA ASP A 8 -12.72 -0.91 5.52
C ASP A 8 -11.71 -0.30 4.52
N ASN A 9 -10.43 -0.25 4.88
CA ASN A 9 -9.35 0.14 3.97
C ASN A 9 -9.47 1.58 3.44
N THR A 10 -9.69 2.53 4.34
CA THR A 10 -9.85 3.96 4.05
C THR A 10 -8.84 4.82 4.80
N TYR A 11 -8.77 6.12 4.48
CA TYR A 11 -7.85 7.08 5.10
C TYR A 11 -8.41 8.51 5.15
N GLY A 12 -7.71 9.36 5.89
CA GLY A 12 -7.99 10.79 6.04
C GLY A 12 -9.05 11.08 7.11
N SER A 13 -9.42 12.35 7.22
CA SER A 13 -10.40 12.81 8.22
C SER A 13 -11.73 12.07 8.04
N ASN A 14 -12.19 11.41 9.10
CA ASN A 14 -13.40 10.57 9.12
C ASN A 14 -13.38 9.37 8.16
N CYS A 15 -12.22 8.92 7.68
CA CYS A 15 -12.10 7.68 6.91
C CYS A 15 -12.93 7.69 5.60
N TYR A 16 -13.12 8.86 5.00
CA TYR A 16 -13.96 9.01 3.80
C TYR A 16 -13.27 8.58 2.50
N ASN A 17 -11.92 8.59 2.47
CA ASN A 17 -11.19 8.32 1.24
C ASN A 17 -10.79 6.84 1.17
N PRO A 18 -11.19 6.10 0.13
CA PRO A 18 -10.76 4.71 -0.03
C PRO A 18 -9.28 4.63 -0.40
N CYS A 19 -8.54 3.68 0.18
CA CYS A 19 -7.21 3.33 -0.30
C CYS A 19 -7.32 2.69 -1.69
N THR A 20 -6.48 3.12 -2.64
CA THR A 20 -6.46 2.60 -4.02
C THR A 20 -5.27 1.68 -4.30
N CYS A 21 -4.55 1.25 -3.26
CA CYS A 21 -3.38 0.38 -3.38
C CYS A 21 -3.78 -1.07 -3.70
N VAL A 22 -2.88 -1.80 -4.35
CA VAL A 22 -3.03 -3.24 -4.53
C VAL A 22 -2.78 -3.94 -3.19
N LYS A 23 -3.85 -4.39 -2.52
CA LYS A 23 -3.81 -4.98 -1.17
C LYS A 23 -2.78 -6.11 -1.04
N GLU A 24 -2.75 -7.01 -2.02
CA GLU A 24 -1.84 -8.16 -2.09
C GLU A 24 -0.35 -7.77 -2.23
N HIS A 25 -0.07 -6.51 -2.56
CA HIS A 25 1.26 -5.97 -2.76
C HIS A 25 1.62 -4.95 -1.67
N THR A 26 0.84 -4.91 -0.59
CA THR A 26 1.04 -4.02 0.55
C THR A 26 1.29 -4.82 1.83
N HIS A 27 1.88 -4.20 2.84
CA HIS A 27 2.21 -4.86 4.10
C HIS A 27 0.98 -5.36 4.90
N SER A 28 -0.23 -4.89 4.58
CA SER A 28 -1.46 -5.26 5.29
C SER A 28 -2.64 -5.36 4.32
N HIS A 29 -3.35 -6.48 4.37
CA HIS A 29 -4.55 -6.70 3.54
C HIS A 29 -5.78 -5.94 4.05
N ASN A 30 -5.79 -5.56 5.33
CA ASN A 30 -6.91 -4.85 5.94
C ASN A 30 -6.77 -3.32 5.81
N GLN A 31 -5.53 -2.83 5.71
CA GLN A 31 -5.19 -1.41 5.60
C GLN A 31 -3.99 -1.27 4.66
N SER A 32 -4.26 -1.15 3.36
CA SER A 32 -3.27 -1.11 2.29
C SER A 32 -2.57 0.24 2.15
N CYS A 33 -3.05 1.28 2.82
CA CYS A 33 -2.48 2.62 2.81
C CYS A 33 -2.42 3.27 4.20
N ASP A 34 -1.55 4.24 4.39
CA ASP A 34 -1.44 5.03 5.62
C ASP A 34 -2.76 5.74 5.93
N ILE A 35 -3.24 5.59 7.16
CA ILE A 35 -4.55 6.10 7.59
C ILE A 35 -4.63 7.63 7.62
N ILE A 36 -3.49 8.32 7.67
CA ILE A 36 -3.42 9.78 7.79
C ILE A 36 -3.41 10.39 6.38
N ASN A 37 -2.52 9.93 5.50
CA ASN A 37 -2.26 10.58 4.21
C ASN A 37 -2.59 9.73 2.98
N GLY A 38 -2.92 8.45 3.15
CA GLY A 38 -3.28 7.55 2.05
C GLY A 38 -2.11 6.98 1.26
N ALA A 39 -0.87 7.11 1.75
CA ALA A 39 0.30 6.56 1.08
C ALA A 39 0.33 5.03 1.16
N CYS A 40 0.55 4.37 0.03
CA CYS A 40 0.65 2.91 0.00
C CYS A 40 1.96 2.44 0.62
N MET A 41 1.88 1.40 1.45
CA MET A 41 3.05 0.75 2.05
C MET A 41 3.31 -0.56 1.31
N CYS A 42 4.04 -0.49 0.21
CA CYS A 42 4.31 -1.63 -0.66
C CYS A 42 5.24 -2.64 0.01
N THR A 43 4.97 -3.93 -0.20
CA THR A 43 5.76 -5.03 0.38
C THR A 43 6.63 -5.72 -0.66
N GLY A 44 7.72 -6.35 -0.24
CA GLY A 44 8.63 -7.07 -1.13
C GLY A 44 9.25 -6.17 -2.20
N ASN A 45 9.14 -6.59 -3.45
CA ASN A 45 9.67 -5.86 -4.61
C ASN A 45 8.59 -5.02 -5.32
N TRP A 46 7.46 -4.72 -4.65
CA TRP A 46 6.42 -3.88 -5.24
C TRP A 46 6.70 -2.40 -4.94
N THR A 47 6.41 -1.54 -5.92
CA THR A 47 6.64 -0.11 -5.88
C THR A 47 5.56 0.63 -6.68
N GLY A 48 5.74 1.94 -6.82
CA GLY A 48 4.77 2.83 -7.45
C GLY A 48 3.74 3.36 -6.45
N LYS A 49 2.96 4.35 -6.89
CA LYS A 49 1.99 5.03 -6.01
C LYS A 49 0.91 4.09 -5.48
N THR A 50 0.65 2.98 -6.17
CA THR A 50 -0.40 2.00 -5.85
C THR A 50 0.12 0.58 -5.63
N CYS A 51 1.44 0.39 -5.55
CA CYS A 51 2.07 -0.93 -5.42
C CYS A 51 1.77 -1.89 -6.58
N ASP A 52 1.54 -1.36 -7.77
CA ASP A 52 1.22 -2.08 -9.01
C ASP A 52 2.46 -2.39 -9.86
N LEU A 53 3.60 -1.79 -9.54
CA LEU A 53 4.85 -2.02 -10.24
C LEU A 53 5.68 -3.03 -9.46
N SER A 54 5.92 -4.22 -10.02
CA SER A 54 6.96 -5.09 -9.49
C SER A 54 8.30 -4.62 -10.03
N GLU A 55 9.22 -4.21 -9.16
CA GLU A 55 10.64 -4.31 -9.46
C GLU A 55 11.00 -5.80 -9.47
N GLN A 56 10.52 -6.51 -10.50
CA GLN A 56 11.32 -7.58 -11.06
C GLN A 56 12.56 -6.86 -11.54
N ILE A 57 13.57 -6.85 -10.68
CA ILE A 57 14.94 -6.64 -11.07
C ILE A 57 15.06 -7.56 -12.29
N THR A 58 15.14 -6.99 -13.49
CA THR A 58 15.80 -7.69 -14.57
C THR A 58 17.23 -7.79 -14.07
N LEU A 59 17.47 -8.79 -13.23
CA LEU A 59 18.74 -9.45 -13.23
C LEU A 59 18.72 -10.09 -14.60
N ASP A 60 19.07 -9.28 -15.60
CA ASP A 60 19.73 -9.70 -16.82
C ASP A 60 21.11 -10.25 -16.36
N ILE A 61 21.06 -11.26 -15.50
CA ILE A 61 22.16 -12.14 -15.11
C ILE A 61 21.71 -13.51 -15.61
N ASP A 62 21.61 -13.60 -16.93
CA ASP A 62 21.73 -14.85 -17.67
C ASP A 62 22.71 -14.55 -18.83
N ASP A 63 23.98 -14.87 -18.55
CA ASP A 63 25.17 -15.01 -19.43
C ASP A 63 25.72 -13.80 -20.21
#